data_AF-A0A3P5Y0F3-F1
#
_entry.id   AF-A0A3P5Y0F3-F1
#
_cell.length_a   1.000
_cell.length_b   1.000
_cell.length_c   1.000
_cell.angle_alpha   90.00
_cell.angle_beta   90.00
_cell.angle_gamma   90.00
#
_symmetry.space_group_name_H-M   'P 1'
#
loop_
_entity.id
_entity.type
_entity.pdbx_description
1 polymer ?
#
loop_
_entity_poly.entity_id
_entity_poly.type
_entity_poly.pdbx_seq_one_letter_code
_entity_poly.pdbx_strand_id
1 'polypeptide(L)'
;MAGRGKTLGSRVAKKATSRSSKAGLQFPVGRIARYLKNCKYAFAGAPVYLAAVLEYLAAEILYIYTLAAGIASHRRDTYRRNHPVA
;
A
#
# COMPACT_ATOMS: atom_id res chain seq x y z
N MET A 1 -38.99 -15.99 -8.10
CA MET A 1 -37.68 -15.43 -7.69
C MET A 1 -36.91 -14.98 -8.93
N ALA A 2 -37.19 -13.78 -9.42
CA ALA A 2 -36.55 -13.22 -10.62
C ALA A 2 -36.03 -11.82 -10.31
N GLY A 3 -34.75 -11.58 -10.58
CA GLY A 3 -34.09 -10.31 -10.29
C GLY A 3 -32.61 -10.30 -10.65
N ARG A 4 -32.23 -10.92 -11.77
CA ARG A 4 -30.88 -10.78 -12.33
C ARG A 4 -30.86 -9.53 -13.21
N GLY A 5 -30.88 -8.36 -12.58
CA GLY A 5 -30.89 -7.07 -13.24
C GLY A 5 -29.70 -6.21 -12.80
N LYS A 6 -28.62 -6.24 -13.59
CA LYS A 6 -27.68 -5.12 -13.85
C LYS A 6 -26.60 -5.57 -14.85
N THR A 7 -26.92 -5.37 -16.13
CA THR A 7 -26.01 -5.14 -17.28
C THR A 7 -24.77 -6.04 -17.38
N LEU A 8 -25.00 -7.31 -17.74
CA LEU A 8 -24.02 -8.15 -18.42
C LEU A 8 -24.20 -7.96 -19.94
N GLY A 9 -23.66 -6.89 -20.50
CA GLY A 9 -23.62 -6.72 -21.96
C GLY A 9 -23.67 -5.27 -22.43
N SER A 10 -22.74 -4.93 -23.31
CA SER A 10 -22.72 -3.72 -24.14
C SER A 10 -22.28 -2.40 -23.49
N ARG A 11 -20.97 -2.29 -23.29
CA ARG A 11 -20.15 -1.13 -23.66
C ARG A 11 -18.72 -1.62 -23.59
N VAL A 12 -17.90 -1.37 -24.61
CA VAL A 12 -16.45 -1.60 -24.62
C VAL A 12 -15.94 -1.50 -23.19
N ALA A 13 -15.61 -2.64 -22.57
CA ALA A 13 -15.46 -2.71 -21.13
C ALA A 13 -14.28 -1.81 -20.75
N LYS A 14 -14.56 -0.57 -20.34
CA LYS A 14 -13.55 0.35 -19.84
C LYS A 14 -12.81 -0.42 -18.76
N LYS A 15 -11.49 -0.56 -18.94
CA LYS A 15 -10.63 -1.34 -18.04
C LYS A 15 -10.99 -0.97 -16.61
N ALA A 16 -11.50 -1.94 -15.84
CA ALA A 16 -12.00 -1.68 -14.51
C ALA A 16 -10.84 -1.14 -13.66
N THR A 17 -10.97 0.10 -13.19
CA THR A 17 -9.97 0.71 -12.32
C THR A 17 -10.05 0.09 -10.93
N SER A 18 -8.90 -0.34 -10.42
CA SER A 18 -8.83 -1.02 -9.13
C SER A 18 -9.24 -0.06 -8.00
N ARG A 19 -9.80 -0.61 -6.90
CA ARG A 19 -10.14 0.20 -5.72
C ARG A 19 -8.91 0.86 -5.09
N SER A 20 -7.75 0.22 -5.15
CA SER A 20 -6.47 0.80 -4.72
C SER A 20 -6.11 2.01 -5.57
N SER A 21 -6.15 1.87 -6.90
CA SER A 21 -5.86 2.96 -7.83
C SER A 21 -6.82 4.14 -7.68
N LYS A 22 -8.11 3.88 -7.44
CA LYS A 22 -9.10 4.94 -7.16
C LYS A 22 -8.85 5.66 -5.84
N ALA A 23 -8.31 4.96 -4.85
CA ALA A 23 -7.99 5.50 -3.53
C ALA A 23 -6.58 6.15 -3.46
N GLY A 24 -5.76 6.02 -4.51
CA GLY A 24 -4.38 6.49 -4.52
C GLY A 24 -3.45 5.69 -3.60
N LEU A 25 -3.78 4.44 -3.29
CA LEU A 25 -3.03 3.58 -2.37
C LEU A 25 -2.25 2.51 -3.13
N GLN A 26 -1.01 2.24 -2.70
CA GLN A 26 -0.22 1.09 -3.15
C GLN A 26 -0.74 -0.21 -2.53
N PHE A 27 -1.25 -0.15 -1.29
CA PHE A 27 -1.72 -1.32 -0.58
C PHE A 27 -3.02 -1.88 -1.21
N PRO A 28 -3.22 -3.22 -1.20
CA PRO A 28 -4.30 -3.87 -1.94
C PRO A 28 -5.65 -3.79 -1.19
N VAL A 29 -6.36 -2.67 -1.34
CA VAL A 29 -7.71 -2.41 -0.80
C VAL A 29 -8.67 -3.55 -1.12
N GLY A 30 -8.57 -4.10 -2.34
CA GLY A 30 -9.45 -5.20 -2.77
C GLY A 30 -9.30 -6.47 -1.95
N ARG A 31 -8.05 -6.82 -1.59
CA ARG A 31 -7.71 -7.99 -0.79
C ARG A 31 -8.09 -7.77 0.68
N ILE A 32 -7.82 -6.59 1.22
CA ILE A 32 -8.20 -6.21 2.59
C ILE A 32 -9.71 -6.28 2.76
N ALA A 33 -10.48 -5.80 1.78
CA ALA A 33 -11.94 -5.92 1.80
C ALA A 33 -12.43 -7.38 1.83
N ARG A 34 -11.72 -8.31 1.18
CA ARG A 34 -12.05 -9.74 1.25
C ARG A 34 -11.81 -10.29 2.66
N TYR A 35 -10.70 -9.93 3.30
CA TYR A 35 -10.41 -10.36 4.66
C TYR A 35 -11.40 -9.78 5.68
N LEU A 36 -11.77 -8.51 5.58
CA LEU A 36 -12.77 -7.90 6.46
C LEU A 36 -14.15 -8.58 6.34
N LYS A 37 -14.53 -9.02 5.13
CA LYS A 37 -15.77 -9.79 4.93
C LYS A 37 -15.71 -11.16 5.60
N ASN A 38 -14.58 -11.86 5.49
CA ASN A 38 -14.40 -13.16 6.13
C ASN A 38 -14.49 -13.06 7.66
N CYS A 39 -14.02 -11.96 8.24
CA CYS A 39 -14.09 -11.70 9.68
C CYS A 39 -15.37 -10.99 10.13
N LYS A 40 -16.36 -10.76 9.24
CA LYS A 40 -17.61 -10.03 9.53
C LYS A 40 -17.42 -8.57 10.00
N TYR A 41 -16.29 -7.93 9.69
CA TYR A 41 -15.99 -6.52 9.99
C TYR A 41 -16.06 -5.61 8.76
N ALA A 42 -16.85 -5.99 7.76
CA ALA A 42 -16.93 -5.26 6.51
C ALA A 42 -17.89 -4.06 6.62
N PHE A 43 -17.35 -2.91 6.99
CA PHE A 43 -18.07 -1.63 6.95
C PHE A 43 -17.74 -0.85 5.66
N ALA A 44 -18.63 0.08 5.28
CA ALA A 44 -18.36 1.00 4.18
C ALA A 44 -17.09 1.84 4.49
N GLY A 45 -16.17 1.92 3.54
CA GLY A 45 -14.91 2.68 3.70
C GLY A 45 -13.82 1.99 4.55
N ALA A 46 -14.16 1.06 5.44
CA ALA A 46 -13.19 0.31 6.26
C ALA A 46 -11.99 -0.26 5.51
N PRO A 47 -12.13 -0.92 4.33
CA PRO A 47 -10.96 -1.46 3.62
C PRO A 47 -10.03 -0.38 3.05
N VAL A 48 -10.52 0.83 2.78
CA VAL A 48 -9.69 1.94 2.31
C VAL A 48 -8.95 2.55 3.49
N TYR A 49 -9.65 2.80 4.59
CA TYR A 49 -9.05 3.33 5.82
C TYR A 49 -7.95 2.41 6.34
N LEU A 50 -8.23 1.12 6.49
CA LEU A 50 -7.25 0.15 6.95
C LEU A 50 -6.05 0.03 6.00
N ALA A 51 -6.28 0.06 4.69
CA ALA A 51 -5.18 0.05 3.72
C ALA A 51 -4.27 1.27 3.86
N ALA A 52 -4.85 2.47 4.02
CA ALA A 52 -4.08 3.70 4.18
C ALA A 52 -3.23 3.71 5.45
N VAL A 53 -3.80 3.27 6.58
CA VAL A 53 -3.08 3.18 7.86
C VAL A 53 -1.92 2.19 7.77
N LEU A 54 -2.15 1.01 7.19
CA LEU A 54 -1.10 0.00 7.02
C LEU A 54 0.01 0.48 6.07
N GLU A 55 -0.36 1.17 4.98
CA GLU A 55 0.60 1.75 4.04
C GLU A 55 1.46 2.83 4.70
N TYR A 56 0.83 3.72 5.46
CA TYR A 56 1.54 4.75 6.23
C TYR A 56 2.53 4.14 7.23
N LEU A 57 2.10 3.19 8.05
CA LEU A 57 2.97 2.57 9.05
C LEU A 57 4.13 1.81 8.40
N ALA A 58 3.88 1.10 7.30
CA ALA A 58 4.95 0.42 6.57
C ALA A 58 5.96 1.41 5.97
N ALA A 59 5.48 2.52 5.42
CA ALA A 59 6.34 3.58 4.89
C ALA A 59 7.19 4.22 6.00
N GLU A 60 6.61 4.52 7.16
CA GLU A 60 7.31 5.12 8.30
C GLU A 60 8.41 4.20 8.82
N ILE A 61 8.10 2.92 9.01
CA ILE A 61 9.07 1.93 9.46
C ILE A 61 10.22 1.82 8.44
N LEU A 62 9.90 1.69 7.15
CA LEU A 62 10.92 1.59 6.10
C LEU A 62 11.79 2.85 6.02
N TYR A 63 11.19 4.04 6.15
CA TYR A 63 11.92 5.30 6.16
C TYR A 63 12.96 5.32 7.29
N ILE A 64 12.58 4.91 8.50
CA ILE A 64 13.50 4.89 9.64
C ILE A 64 14.65 3.91 9.42
N TYR A 65 14.39 2.70 8.90
CA TYR A 65 15.44 1.72 8.61
C TYR A 65 16.41 2.20 7.53
N THR A 66 15.88 2.78 6.46
CA THR A 66 16.73 3.31 5.37
C THR A 66 17.55 4.50 5.81
N LEU A 67 16.98 5.40 6.63
CA LEU A 67 17.70 6.51 7.23
C LEU A 67 18.85 6.03 8.11
N ALA A 68 18.62 5.06 8.99
CA ALA A 68 19.65 4.51 9.87
C ALA A 68 20.81 3.87 9.08
N ALA A 69 20.49 3.09 8.04
CA ALA A 69 21.48 2.48 7.15
C ALA A 69 22.28 3.54 6.35
N GLY A 70 21.60 4.59 5.89
CA GLY A 70 22.21 5.73 5.21
C GLY A 70 23.18 6.48 6.14
N ILE A 71 22.78 6.77 7.37
CA ILE A 71 23.63 7.43 8.38
C ILE A 71 24.88 6.58 8.67
N ALA A 72 24.73 5.27 8.83
CA ALA A 72 25.86 4.37 9.07
C ALA A 72 26.85 4.35 7.89
N SER A 73 26.34 4.40 6.66
CA SER A 73 27.17 4.44 5.44
C SER A 73 27.87 5.79 5.28
N HIS A 74 27.16 6.90 5.52
CA HIS A 74 27.73 8.23 5.50
C HIS A 74 28.85 8.40 6.54
N ARG A 75 28.66 7.88 7.77
CA ARG A 75 29.70 7.90 8.82
C ARG A 75 30.93 7.05 8.45
N ARG A 76 30.75 5.92 7.77
CA ARG A 76 31.87 5.12 7.28
C ARG A 76 32.66 5.83 6.19
N ASP A 77 31.96 6.48 5.26
CA ASP A 77 32.60 7.22 4.17
C ASP A 77 33.36 8.45 4.67
N THR A 78 32.82 9.18 5.65
CA THR A 78 33.53 10.31 6.26
C THR A 78 34.74 9.85 7.05
N TYR A 79 34.62 8.78 7.84
CA TYR A 79 35.76 8.19 8.55
C TYR A 79 36.86 7.74 7.57
N ARG A 80 36.50 7.03 6.49
CA ARG A 80 37.44 6.57 5.47
C ARG A 80 38.13 7.73 4.74
N ARG A 81 37.42 8.81 4.45
CA ARG A 81 38.01 10.01 3.82
C ARG A 81 39.00 10.72 4.74
N ASN A 82 38.71 10.79 6.03
CA ASN A 82 39.55 11.48 7.00
C ASN A 82 40.73 10.63 7.49
N HIS A 83 40.70 9.31 7.27
CA HIS A 83 41.78 8.38 7.58
C HIS A 83 42.15 7.52 6.35
N PRO A 84 42.74 8.13 5.30
CA PRO A 84 43.21 7.38 4.14
C PRO A 84 44.37 6.47 4.56
N VAL A 85 44.26 5.18 4.24
CA VAL A 85 45.35 4.22 4.42
C VAL A 85 46.43 4.58 3.38
N ALA A 86 47.64 4.83 3.86
CA ALA A 86 48.81 5.22 3.07
C ALA A 86 49.23 4.13 2.07
#